data_AF-A0A8M1KGS5-F1
#
_entry.id   AF-A0A8M1KGS5-F1
#
_cell.length_a   1.000
_cell.length_b   1.000
_cell.length_c   1.000
_cell.angle_alpha   90.00
_cell.angle_beta   90.00
_cell.angle_gamma   90.00
#
_symmetry.space_group_name_H-M   'P 1'
#
loop_
_entity.id
_entity.type
_entity.pdbx_description
1 polymer ?
#
loop_
_entity_poly.entity_id
_entity_poly.type
_entity_poly.pdbx_seq_one_letter_code
_entity_poly.pdbx_strand_id
1 'polypeptide(L)'
;MQNLEVTNGLRGLNLTTIIHVPVKLKGKDIWTNVDSLNIQGCTRGGEKSPIITDLQHTFKDNKEPDVNCSIAVCLEFRCTSYMTRDARRVYQILGNVSSGWIEQTGLRSALFHLVSSATLEYDNNKYIFYSSDSSRLAPVARIETLVEVYEEPNLTKEIIGGVVGGLILLALMTAGLAKSGFFKSQYQQKLVEAGAEAQGEEEPPEAVAE
;
A
#
# COMPACT_ATOMS: atom_id res chain seq x y z
N MET A 1 -9.64 8.46 2.72
CA MET A 1 -10.59 9.43 3.30
C MET A 1 -10.64 9.20 4.79
N GLN A 2 -10.49 10.25 5.60
CA GLN A 2 -10.60 10.18 7.05
C GLN A 2 -11.75 11.07 7.51
N ASN A 3 -12.58 10.57 8.43
CA ASN A 3 -13.74 11.28 8.96
C ASN A 3 -13.59 11.46 10.48
N LEU A 4 -13.71 12.69 10.94
CA LEU A 4 -13.75 13.04 12.35
C LEU A 4 -15.11 13.64 12.69
N GLU A 5 -15.74 13.13 13.73
CA GLU A 5 -16.98 13.68 14.25
C GLU A 5 -16.75 14.37 15.59
N VAL A 6 -17.30 15.56 15.73
CA VAL A 6 -17.32 16.32 16.99
C VAL A 6 -18.78 16.61 17.35
N THR A 7 -19.17 16.22 18.56
CA THR A 7 -20.52 16.41 19.10
C THR A 7 -20.48 17.28 20.36
N ASN A 8 -21.56 18.02 20.62
CA ASN A 8 -21.75 18.78 21.85
C ASN A 8 -23.11 18.42 22.47
N GLY A 9 -23.12 17.71 23.61
CA GLY A 9 -24.39 17.22 24.20
C GLY A 9 -25.03 18.13 25.25
N LEU A 10 -24.34 19.18 25.72
CA LEU A 10 -24.76 19.91 26.93
C LEU A 10 -25.05 21.39 26.65
N ARG A 11 -24.02 22.24 26.70
CA ARG A 11 -24.16 23.69 26.65
C ARG A 11 -23.52 24.24 25.40
N GLY A 12 -24.17 25.23 24.79
CA GLY A 12 -23.60 25.95 23.65
C GLY A 12 -22.25 26.61 24.00
N LEU A 13 -21.25 26.40 23.15
CA LEU A 13 -19.91 26.98 23.32
C LEU A 13 -19.20 27.22 21.98
N ASN A 14 -18.29 28.18 21.96
CA ASN A 14 -17.28 28.28 20.91
C ASN A 14 -16.21 27.23 21.16
N LEU A 15 -15.99 26.37 20.17
CA LEU A 15 -15.06 25.27 20.21
C LEU A 15 -14.12 25.38 19.00
N THR A 16 -12.84 25.18 19.23
CA THR A 16 -11.86 25.00 18.16
C THR A 16 -11.41 23.55 18.14
N THR A 17 -11.69 22.84 17.06
CA THR A 17 -11.11 21.52 16.81
C THR A 17 -9.79 21.72 16.07
N ILE A 18 -8.69 21.22 16.63
CA ILE A 18 -7.38 21.26 15.99
C ILE A 18 -7.09 19.88 15.46
N ILE A 19 -6.86 19.77 14.15
CA ILE A 19 -6.57 18.53 13.47
C ILE A 19 -5.13 18.59 12.96
N HIS A 20 -4.29 17.64 13.37
CA HIS A 20 -2.95 17.46 12.85
C HIS A 20 -2.94 16.29 11.86
N VAL A 21 -2.53 16.58 10.62
CA VAL A 21 -2.49 15.60 9.54
C VAL A 21 -1.03 15.34 9.14
N PRO A 22 -0.53 14.10 9.21
CA PRO A 22 0.82 13.76 8.73
C PRO A 22 0.93 13.98 7.24
N VAL A 23 1.90 14.79 6.82
CA VAL A 23 2.06 15.19 5.41
C VAL A 23 3.41 14.87 4.80
N LYS A 24 4.48 14.75 5.58
CA LYS A 24 5.80 14.37 5.06
C LYS A 24 6.50 13.42 6.01
N LEU A 25 7.09 12.36 5.47
CA LEU A 25 8.00 11.46 6.18
C LEU A 25 9.38 11.54 5.53
N LYS A 26 10.41 11.93 6.29
CA LYS A 26 11.79 12.14 5.79
C LYS A 26 11.86 12.99 4.49
N GLY A 27 11.03 14.02 4.40
CA GLY A 27 11.03 14.93 3.25
C GLY A 27 10.31 14.39 2.01
N LYS A 28 9.68 13.22 2.08
CA LYS A 28 8.78 12.69 1.04
C LYS A 28 7.34 12.94 1.44
N ASP A 29 6.55 13.48 0.50
CA ASP A 29 5.14 13.77 0.73
C ASP A 29 4.32 12.49 0.90
N ILE A 30 3.47 12.48 1.91
CA ILE A 30 2.51 11.40 2.18
C ILE A 30 1.28 11.55 1.27
N TRP A 31 0.87 12.79 0.99
CA TRP A 31 -0.27 13.09 0.12
C TRP A 31 0.22 13.65 -1.21
N THR A 32 -0.41 13.27 -2.33
CA THR A 32 0.05 13.64 -3.69
C THR A 32 0.09 15.16 -3.94
N ASN A 33 -0.79 15.94 -3.31
CA ASN A 33 -0.83 17.39 -3.45
C ASN A 33 -1.09 18.06 -2.09
N VAL A 34 -0.04 18.14 -1.28
CA VAL A 34 -0.08 18.64 0.11
C VAL A 34 -0.60 20.08 0.20
N ASP A 35 -0.30 20.91 -0.79
CA ASP A 35 -0.74 22.32 -0.82
C ASP A 35 -2.24 22.46 -1.06
N SER A 36 -2.83 21.53 -1.82
CA SER A 36 -4.28 21.48 -2.03
C SER A 36 -5.06 20.88 -0.86
N LEU A 37 -4.37 20.25 0.11
CA LEU A 37 -5.01 19.61 1.25
C LEU A 37 -5.75 20.67 2.09
N ASN A 38 -7.06 20.55 2.15
CA ASN A 38 -7.94 21.46 2.87
C ASN A 38 -9.04 20.68 3.59
N ILE A 39 -9.48 21.20 4.74
CA ILE A 39 -10.60 20.66 5.51
C ILE A 39 -11.68 21.74 5.55
N GLN A 40 -12.88 21.41 5.08
CA GLN A 40 -13.98 22.36 5.00
C GLN A 40 -14.31 22.94 6.40
N GLY A 41 -14.39 24.27 6.48
CA GLY A 41 -14.66 24.97 7.74
C GLY A 41 -13.44 25.13 8.66
N CYS A 42 -12.24 24.86 8.16
CA CYS A 42 -11.00 24.99 8.91
C CYS A 42 -10.04 25.96 8.22
N THR A 43 -9.22 26.64 9.02
CA THR A 43 -8.08 27.42 8.54
C THR A 43 -6.82 26.58 8.62
N ARG A 44 -6.07 26.51 7.52
CA ARG A 44 -4.76 25.86 7.48
C ARG A 44 -3.75 26.66 8.30
N GLY A 45 -3.13 26.00 9.27
CA GLY A 45 -2.08 26.52 10.13
C GLY A 45 -0.69 26.15 9.63
N GLY A 46 0.28 26.14 10.56
CA GLY A 46 1.67 25.84 10.27
C GLY A 46 2.01 24.35 10.19
N GLU A 47 3.23 24.06 9.75
CA GLU A 47 3.84 22.74 9.85
C GLU A 47 4.43 22.52 11.25
N LYS A 48 4.25 21.33 11.81
CA LYS A 48 4.86 20.84 13.04
C LYS A 48 5.91 19.79 12.71
N SER A 49 7.14 20.02 13.13
CA SER A 49 8.25 19.08 12.95
C SER A 49 8.06 17.80 13.78
N PRO A 50 8.54 16.65 13.29
CA PRO A 50 8.52 15.41 14.05
C PRO A 50 9.45 15.48 15.26
N ILE A 51 9.09 14.74 16.31
CA ILE A 51 9.88 14.60 17.54
C ILE A 51 10.92 13.49 17.36
N ILE A 52 10.50 12.39 16.77
CA ILE A 52 11.28 11.18 16.54
C ILE A 52 11.77 11.21 15.09
N THR A 53 13.10 11.20 14.92
CA THR A 53 13.72 11.24 13.60
C THR A 53 14.41 9.93 13.23
N ASP A 54 14.66 9.04 14.19
CA ASP A 54 15.19 7.70 13.94
C ASP A 54 14.06 6.72 13.58
N LEU A 55 13.85 6.56 12.27
CA LEU A 55 12.82 5.67 11.74
C LEU A 55 13.26 4.19 11.74
N GLN A 56 14.57 3.92 11.70
CA GLN A 56 15.05 2.53 11.62
C GLN A 56 14.67 1.78 12.88
N HIS A 57 14.86 2.37 14.06
CA HIS A 57 14.43 1.76 15.30
C HIS A 57 12.91 1.73 15.47
N THR A 58 12.21 2.74 14.95
CA THR A 58 10.75 2.89 15.09
C THR A 58 9.97 1.84 14.30
N PHE A 59 10.45 1.48 13.11
CA PHE A 59 9.77 0.54 12.22
C PHE A 59 10.32 -0.88 12.27
N LYS A 60 11.48 -1.10 12.93
CA LYS A 60 12.11 -2.42 13.02
C LYS A 60 11.14 -3.44 13.61
N ASP A 61 10.95 -4.54 12.89
CA ASP A 61 10.09 -5.68 13.27
C ASP A 61 8.60 -5.32 13.47
N ASN A 62 8.18 -4.10 13.15
CA ASN A 62 6.79 -3.67 13.24
C ASN A 62 6.07 -3.84 11.89
N LYS A 63 5.14 -4.81 11.84
CA LYS A 63 4.32 -5.08 10.65
C LYS A 63 3.15 -4.12 10.48
N GLU A 64 2.74 -3.45 11.55
CA GLU A 64 1.61 -2.52 11.58
C GLU A 64 2.01 -1.15 12.18
N PRO A 65 2.91 -0.41 11.50
CA PRO A 65 3.47 0.81 12.07
C PRO A 65 2.54 2.03 11.94
N ASP A 66 2.44 2.78 13.04
CA ASP A 66 1.79 4.09 13.09
C ASP A 66 2.67 5.18 12.45
N VAL A 67 2.11 5.87 11.45
CA VAL A 67 2.67 7.09 10.87
C VAL A 67 1.86 8.28 11.36
N ASN A 68 2.36 8.90 12.44
CA ASN A 68 1.71 10.00 13.15
C ASN A 68 2.65 11.22 13.29
N CYS A 69 2.15 12.30 13.91
CA CYS A 69 2.90 13.55 14.08
C CYS A 69 4.10 13.49 15.03
N SER A 70 4.34 12.35 15.70
CA SER A 70 5.57 12.14 16.45
C SER A 70 6.74 11.82 15.52
N ILE A 71 6.49 11.19 14.36
CA ILE A 71 7.53 10.71 13.43
C ILE A 71 7.50 11.41 12.06
N ALA A 72 6.36 12.02 11.70
CA ALA A 72 6.15 12.74 10.45
C ALA A 72 5.97 14.25 10.70
N VAL A 73 6.29 15.05 9.68
CA VAL A 73 5.88 16.47 9.64
C VAL A 73 4.37 16.50 9.47
N CYS A 74 3.68 17.28 10.30
CA CYS A 74 2.24 17.43 10.25
C CYS A 74 1.80 18.85 9.92
N LEU A 75 0.70 18.98 9.20
CA LEU A 75 0.00 20.25 9.06
C LEU A 75 -1.09 20.37 10.12
N GLU A 76 -1.19 21.56 10.71
CA GLU A 76 -2.29 21.91 11.60
C GLU A 76 -3.47 22.50 10.81
N PHE A 77 -4.69 22.06 11.13
CA PHE A 77 -5.93 22.68 10.68
C PHE A 77 -6.75 23.09 11.89
N ARG A 78 -7.14 24.36 11.95
CA ARG A 78 -7.92 24.92 13.06
C ARG A 78 -9.35 25.17 12.62
N CYS A 79 -10.30 24.48 13.23
CA CYS A 79 -11.72 24.52 12.87
C CYS A 79 -12.51 25.16 14.02
N THR A 80 -12.61 26.50 14.01
CA THR A 80 -13.32 27.25 15.06
C THR A 80 -14.79 27.42 14.69
N SER A 81 -15.68 27.05 15.60
CA SER A 81 -17.12 27.16 15.35
C SER A 81 -17.94 27.19 16.64
N TYR A 82 -19.12 27.84 16.58
CA TYR A 82 -20.07 27.81 17.69
C TYR A 82 -20.93 26.55 17.64
N MET A 83 -20.79 25.66 18.62
CA MET A 83 -21.55 24.41 18.73
C MET A 83 -22.72 24.62 19.68
N THR A 84 -23.96 24.61 19.19
CA THR A 84 -25.16 24.60 20.04
C THR A 84 -25.29 23.27 20.79
N ARG A 85 -26.24 23.18 21.72
CA ARG A 85 -26.62 21.91 22.31
C ARG A 85 -27.07 20.93 21.22
N ASP A 86 -26.66 19.67 21.37
CA ASP A 86 -26.89 18.55 20.45
C ASP A 86 -26.33 18.77 19.03
N ALA A 87 -25.43 19.76 18.85
CA ALA A 87 -24.78 19.99 17.58
C ALA A 87 -23.79 18.88 17.24
N ARG A 88 -23.75 18.52 15.95
CA ARG A 88 -22.80 17.59 15.37
C ARG A 88 -22.08 18.27 14.21
N ARG A 89 -20.75 18.11 14.15
CA ARG A 89 -19.96 18.46 12.98
C ARG A 89 -19.09 17.29 12.56
N VAL A 90 -18.92 17.18 11.25
CA VAL A 90 -18.06 16.19 10.63
C VAL A 90 -17.00 16.92 9.83
N TYR A 91 -15.75 16.59 10.10
CA TYR A 91 -14.60 17.07 9.35
C TYR A 91 -14.06 15.92 8.50
N GLN A 92 -13.82 16.20 7.22
CA GLN A 92 -13.35 15.21 6.27
C GLN A 92 -11.97 15.61 5.78
N ILE A 93 -11.01 14.69 5.90
CA ILE A 93 -9.68 14.82 5.31
C ILE A 93 -9.70 14.01 4.01
N LEU A 94 -9.64 14.74 2.90
CA LEU A 94 -9.70 14.20 1.55
C LEU A 94 -8.38 14.44 0.84
N GLY A 95 -7.86 13.41 0.18
CA GLY A 95 -6.62 13.47 -0.56
C GLY A 95 -6.22 12.09 -1.05
N ASN A 96 -5.34 12.08 -2.05
CA ASN A 96 -4.70 10.86 -2.53
C ASN A 96 -3.40 10.64 -1.78
N VAL A 97 -3.19 9.40 -1.32
CA VAL A 97 -1.96 8.99 -0.65
C VAL A 97 -0.92 8.67 -1.73
N SER A 98 0.28 9.22 -1.58
CA SER A 98 1.44 8.91 -2.42
C SER A 98 2.14 7.65 -1.90
N SER A 99 2.96 6.99 -2.72
CA SER A 99 3.79 5.85 -2.29
C SER A 99 5.23 6.25 -1.92
N GLY A 100 5.69 7.45 -2.30
CA GLY A 100 7.12 7.80 -2.22
C GLY A 100 7.70 7.87 -0.80
N TRP A 101 6.84 8.00 0.21
CA TRP A 101 7.24 8.00 1.62
C TRP A 101 7.47 6.59 2.18
N ILE A 102 6.88 5.55 1.58
CA ILE A 102 6.95 4.16 2.05
C ILE A 102 8.39 3.66 2.01
N GLU A 103 9.14 4.01 0.95
CA GLU A 103 10.56 3.66 0.81
C GLU A 103 11.42 4.17 1.97
N GLN A 104 11.02 5.27 2.61
CA GLN A 104 11.74 5.86 3.75
C GLN A 104 11.64 5.02 5.03
N THR A 105 10.71 4.07 5.07
CA THR A 105 10.47 3.18 6.21
C THR A 105 11.40 1.96 6.19
N GLY A 106 11.92 1.61 5.02
CA GLY A 106 12.73 0.40 4.80
C GLY A 106 11.93 -0.91 4.85
N LEU A 107 10.61 -0.87 5.07
CA LEU A 107 9.74 -2.03 5.10
C LEU A 107 9.35 -2.44 3.68
N ARG A 108 9.50 -3.73 3.36
CA ARG A 108 9.09 -4.30 2.06
C ARG A 108 7.64 -4.75 2.03
N SER A 109 7.10 -5.07 3.20
CA SER A 109 5.71 -5.45 3.39
C SER A 109 5.27 -5.01 4.78
N ALA A 110 4.17 -4.28 4.85
CA ALA A 110 3.60 -3.76 6.08
C ALA A 110 2.19 -3.20 5.85
N LEU A 111 1.41 -3.11 6.92
CA LEU A 111 0.13 -2.40 6.97
C LEU A 111 0.33 -1.11 7.75
N PHE A 112 0.59 -0.01 7.06
CA PHE A 112 0.83 1.27 7.74
C PHE A 112 -0.49 1.88 8.24
N HIS A 113 -0.48 2.36 9.48
CA HIS A 113 -1.57 3.15 10.03
C HIS A 113 -1.23 4.63 9.86
N LEU A 114 -1.81 5.30 8.87
CA LEU A 114 -1.66 6.74 8.72
C LEU A 114 -2.59 7.45 9.71
N VAL A 115 -2.03 7.99 10.79
CA VAL A 115 -2.80 8.49 11.94
C VAL A 115 -2.79 10.02 11.96
N SER A 116 -3.94 10.62 11.67
CA SER A 116 -4.22 12.01 12.02
C SER A 116 -4.73 12.09 13.47
N SER A 117 -4.42 13.17 14.16
CA SER A 117 -4.91 13.40 15.53
C SER A 117 -5.78 14.65 15.59
N ALA A 118 -6.77 14.65 16.48
CA ALA A 118 -7.55 15.85 16.75
C ALA A 118 -7.71 16.13 18.24
N THR A 119 -7.56 17.41 18.60
CA THR A 119 -7.73 17.92 19.96
C THR A 119 -8.78 19.02 19.99
N LEU A 120 -9.29 19.30 21.19
CA LEU A 120 -10.31 20.31 21.43
C LEU A 120 -9.72 21.46 22.25
N GLU A 121 -9.96 22.68 21.79
CA GLU A 121 -9.68 23.91 22.51
C GLU A 121 -10.98 24.67 22.79
N TYR A 122 -11.20 25.01 24.06
CA TYR A 122 -12.34 25.77 24.54
C TYR A 122 -11.92 26.65 25.72
N ASP A 123 -12.79 27.58 26.13
CA ASP A 123 -12.53 28.48 27.26
C ASP A 123 -12.56 27.70 28.59
N ASN A 124 -11.38 27.26 29.04
CA ASN A 124 -11.19 26.52 30.29
C ASN A 124 -11.55 27.31 31.56
N ASN A 125 -11.74 28.64 31.47
CA ASN A 125 -12.22 29.43 32.61
C ASN A 125 -13.75 29.34 32.77
N LYS A 126 -14.47 28.95 31.71
CA LYS A 126 -15.94 28.88 31.69
C LYS A 126 -16.48 27.47 31.59
N TYR A 127 -15.74 26.58 30.95
CA TYR A 127 -16.17 25.24 30.63
C TYR A 127 -15.14 24.21 31.11
N ILE A 128 -15.65 23.02 31.40
CA ILE A 128 -14.85 21.82 31.65
C ILE A 128 -15.29 20.74 30.67
N PHE A 129 -14.38 19.87 30.28
CA PHE A 129 -14.78 18.67 29.57
C PHE A 129 -15.42 17.71 30.58
N TYR A 130 -16.66 17.32 30.32
CA TYR A 130 -17.35 16.33 31.14
C TYR A 130 -16.86 14.93 30.74
N SER A 131 -16.14 14.29 31.65
CA SER A 131 -15.67 12.92 31.52
C SER A 131 -15.95 12.18 32.83
N SER A 132 -16.15 10.86 32.74
CA SER A 132 -16.27 9.99 33.90
C SER A 132 -14.93 9.77 34.60
N ASP A 133 -13.82 10.09 33.94
CA ASP A 133 -12.50 10.08 34.54
C ASP A 133 -12.24 11.35 35.37
N SER A 134 -11.35 11.23 36.37
CA SER A 134 -11.00 12.37 37.22
C SER A 134 -10.16 13.43 36.50
N SER A 135 -9.62 13.12 35.31
CA SER A 135 -8.72 13.98 34.56
C SER A 135 -9.44 15.20 33.98
N ARG A 136 -10.73 15.07 33.62
CA ARG A 136 -11.53 16.11 32.94
C ARG A 136 -10.85 16.68 31.70
N LEU A 137 -9.95 15.90 31.09
CA LEU A 137 -9.25 16.26 29.87
C LEU A 137 -10.11 15.82 28.68
N ALA A 138 -10.24 16.70 27.69
CA ALA A 138 -10.83 16.30 26.43
C ALA A 138 -9.95 15.21 25.78
N PRO A 139 -10.54 14.13 25.25
CA PRO A 139 -9.78 13.07 24.61
C PRO A 139 -9.12 13.57 23.33
N VAL A 140 -7.95 13.01 23.01
CA VAL A 140 -7.31 13.17 21.72
C VAL A 140 -7.88 12.11 20.79
N ALA A 141 -8.63 12.53 19.77
CA ALA A 141 -9.16 11.61 18.77
C ALA A 141 -8.04 11.20 17.81
N ARG A 142 -8.03 9.92 17.42
CA ARG A 142 -7.16 9.36 16.38
C ARG A 142 -8.01 8.97 15.19
N ILE A 143 -7.58 9.35 13.98
CA ILE A 143 -8.26 9.00 12.74
C ILE A 143 -7.27 8.31 11.83
N GLU A 144 -7.59 7.07 11.47
CA GLU A 144 -6.64 6.15 10.85
C GLU A 144 -7.01 5.87 9.40
N THR A 145 -5.99 5.71 8.55
CA THR A 145 -6.13 5.15 7.20
C THR A 145 -5.09 4.07 7.03
N LEU A 146 -5.54 2.89 6.63
CA LEU A 146 -4.70 1.75 6.41
C LEU A 146 -4.08 1.81 5.01
N VAL A 147 -2.76 1.69 4.93
CA VAL A 147 -2.01 1.62 3.68
C VAL A 147 -1.27 0.30 3.67
N GLU A 148 -1.79 -0.66 2.91
CA GLU A 148 -1.23 -2.00 2.80
C GLU A 148 -0.19 -2.06 1.68
N VAL A 149 0.98 -2.60 2.01
CA VAL A 149 2.12 -2.76 1.11
C VAL A 149 2.50 -4.23 1.06
N TYR A 150 2.54 -4.76 -0.16
CA TYR A 150 2.94 -6.14 -0.42
C TYR A 150 4.35 -6.18 -0.99
N GLU A 151 5.13 -7.16 -0.56
CA GLU A 151 6.39 -7.48 -1.22
C GLU A 151 6.07 -8.27 -2.50
N GLU A 152 6.54 -7.80 -3.64
CA GLU A 152 6.47 -8.58 -4.86
C GLU A 152 7.32 -9.86 -4.70
N PRO A 153 6.74 -11.06 -4.87
CA PRO A 153 7.48 -12.29 -4.65
C PRO A 153 8.62 -12.42 -5.66
N ASN A 154 9.86 -12.48 -5.18
CA ASN A 154 11.03 -12.73 -6.02
C ASN A 154 11.15 -14.24 -6.31
N LEU A 155 10.44 -14.71 -7.33
CA LEU A 155 10.44 -16.10 -7.77
C LEU A 155 11.68 -16.48 -8.59
N THR A 156 12.65 -15.57 -8.79
CA THR A 156 13.81 -15.82 -9.65
C THR A 156 14.58 -17.07 -9.23
N LYS A 157 14.78 -17.27 -7.91
CA LYS A 157 15.45 -18.46 -7.39
C LYS A 157 14.65 -19.74 -7.64
N GLU A 158 13.34 -19.68 -7.43
CA GLU A 158 12.42 -20.78 -7.67
C GLU A 158 12.41 -21.18 -9.15
N ILE A 159 12.38 -20.19 -10.05
CA ILE A 159 12.42 -20.37 -11.50
C ILE A 159 13.72 -21.02 -11.93
N ILE A 160 14.87 -20.50 -11.46
CA ILE A 160 16.19 -21.09 -11.78
C ILE A 160 16.25 -22.53 -11.28
N GLY A 161 15.79 -22.79 -10.04
CA GLY A 161 15.75 -24.13 -9.46
C GLY A 161 14.85 -25.08 -10.26
N GLY A 162 13.66 -24.64 -10.64
CA GLY A 162 12.71 -25.41 -11.44
C GLY A 162 13.25 -25.74 -12.83
N VAL A 163 13.90 -24.79 -13.51
CA VAL A 163 14.51 -25.01 -14.83
C VAL A 163 15.66 -26.01 -14.74
N VAL A 164 16.59 -25.82 -13.79
CA VAL A 164 17.73 -26.73 -13.60
C VAL A 164 17.25 -28.13 -13.24
N GLY A 165 16.31 -28.23 -12.30
CA GLY A 165 15.73 -29.51 -11.89
C GLY A 165 14.99 -30.21 -13.04
N GLY A 166 14.21 -29.45 -13.81
CA GLY A 166 13.49 -29.96 -14.99
C GLY A 166 14.43 -30.48 -16.06
N LEU A 167 15.53 -29.77 -16.35
CA LEU A 167 16.55 -30.20 -17.32
C LEU A 167 17.25 -31.49 -16.88
N ILE A 168 17.58 -31.62 -15.59
CA ILE A 168 18.19 -32.84 -15.05
C ILE A 168 17.23 -34.03 -15.16
N LEU A 169 15.97 -33.84 -14.77
CA LEU A 169 14.95 -34.88 -14.88
C LEU A 169 14.74 -35.31 -16.34
N LEU A 170 14.69 -34.35 -17.26
CA LEU A 170 14.54 -34.59 -18.69
C LEU A 170 15.73 -35.38 -19.25
N ALA A 171 16.95 -35.06 -18.83
CA ALA A 171 18.15 -35.80 -19.21
C ALA A 171 18.12 -37.25 -18.71
N LEU A 172 17.71 -37.48 -17.45
CA LEU A 172 17.59 -38.82 -16.86
C LEU A 172 16.52 -39.67 -17.58
N MET A 173 15.36 -39.08 -17.88
CA MET A 173 14.29 -39.75 -18.63
C MET A 173 14.76 -40.10 -20.05
N THR A 174 15.43 -39.17 -20.72
CA THR A 174 15.98 -39.38 -22.07
C THR A 174 17.01 -40.51 -22.07
N ALA A 175 17.93 -40.52 -21.10
CA ALA A 175 18.91 -41.59 -20.95
C ALA A 175 18.27 -42.96 -20.64
N GLY A 176 17.25 -42.99 -19.78
CA GLY A 176 16.49 -44.20 -19.46
C GLY A 176 15.75 -44.77 -20.67
N LEU A 177 15.06 -43.92 -21.43
CA LEU A 177 14.34 -44.30 -22.65
C LEU A 177 15.27 -44.72 -23.79
N ALA A 178 16.43 -44.07 -23.92
CA ALA A 178 17.47 -44.49 -24.86
C ALA A 178 18.01 -45.89 -24.50
N LYS A 179 18.23 -46.15 -23.21
CA LYS A 179 18.69 -47.45 -22.72
C LYS A 179 17.65 -48.55 -22.87
N SER A 180 16.35 -48.24 -22.72
CA SER A 180 15.26 -49.21 -22.92
C SER A 180 14.90 -49.44 -24.40
N GLY A 181 15.55 -48.76 -25.34
CA GLY A 181 15.33 -48.94 -26.77
C GLY A 181 14.03 -48.33 -27.30
N PHE A 182 13.33 -47.52 -26.50
CA PHE A 182 12.04 -46.90 -26.85
C PHE A 182 12.11 -46.07 -28.14
N PHE A 183 13.20 -45.33 -28.33
CA PHE A 183 13.40 -44.50 -29.53
C PHE A 183 13.76 -45.29 -30.80
N LYS A 184 14.14 -46.58 -30.69
CA LYS A 184 14.61 -47.37 -31.83
C LYS A 184 13.47 -47.85 -32.73
N SER A 185 12.26 -48.06 -32.22
CA SER A 185 11.11 -48.53 -33.02
C SER A 185 10.29 -47.39 -33.63
N GLN A 186 10.04 -46.32 -32.88
CA GLN A 186 9.19 -45.20 -33.31
C GLN A 186 9.91 -44.21 -34.24
N TYR A 187 11.21 -43.95 -34.02
CA TYR A 187 11.98 -43.00 -34.84
C TYR A 187 12.27 -43.55 -36.26
N GLN A 188 12.45 -44.87 -36.37
CA GLN A 188 12.60 -45.53 -37.67
C GLN A 188 11.31 -45.42 -38.50
N GLN A 189 10.13 -45.62 -37.90
CA GLN A 189 8.85 -45.41 -38.57
C GLN A 189 8.64 -43.97 -39.03
N LYS A 190 8.90 -42.98 -38.17
CA LYS A 190 8.73 -41.55 -38.54
C LYS A 190 9.75 -41.03 -39.54
N LEU A 191 10.99 -41.52 -39.54
CA LEU A 191 11.98 -41.20 -40.58
C LEU A 191 11.63 -41.83 -41.92
N VAL A 192 11.04 -43.03 -41.91
CA VAL A 192 10.55 -43.70 -43.11
C VAL A 192 9.32 -42.97 -43.68
N GLU A 193 8.37 -42.53 -42.84
CA GLU A 193 7.21 -41.73 -43.27
C GLU A 193 7.63 -40.34 -43.78
N ALA A 194 8.49 -39.59 -43.06
CA ALA A 194 8.96 -38.27 -43.49
C ALA A 194 9.87 -38.34 -44.73
N GLY A 195 10.64 -39.41 -44.89
CA GLY A 195 11.43 -39.68 -46.10
C GLY A 195 10.57 -40.11 -47.30
N ALA A 196 9.43 -40.77 -47.05
CA ALA A 196 8.45 -41.12 -48.09
C ALA A 196 7.63 -39.91 -48.55
N GLU A 197 7.27 -38.99 -47.64
CA GLU A 197 6.60 -37.72 -47.98
C GLU A 197 7.49 -36.80 -48.84
N ALA A 198 8.81 -36.79 -48.63
CA ALA A 198 9.76 -36.03 -49.44
C ALA A 198 10.03 -36.63 -50.84
N GLN A 199 9.58 -37.86 -51.10
CA GLN A 199 9.76 -38.56 -52.40
C GLN A 199 8.45 -38.65 -53.21
N GLY A 200 7.35 -38.07 -52.72
CA GLY A 200 6.04 -38.11 -53.37
C GLY A 200 5.76 -36.99 -54.38
N GLU A 201 6.70 -36.08 -54.64
CA GLU A 201 6.44 -34.85 -55.41
C GLU A 201 7.34 -34.65 -56.64
N GLU A 202 7.71 -35.74 -57.32
CA GLU A 202 8.28 -35.66 -58.68
C GLU A 202 7.56 -36.64 -59.63
N GLU A 203 6.48 -36.15 -60.26
CA GLU A 203 5.86 -36.73 -61.46
C GLU A 203 6.47 -36.07 -62.71
N PRO A 204 7.08 -36.80 -63.66
CA PRO A 204 7.51 -36.26 -64.95
C PRO A 204 6.52 -36.60 -66.09
N PRO A 205 6.62 -35.95 -67.25
CA PRO A 205 5.53 -35.21 -67.88
C PRO A 205 4.67 -36.01 -68.88
N GLU A 206 3.44 -35.54 -69.10
CA GLU A 206 2.61 -35.92 -70.25
C GLU A 206 3.22 -35.43 -71.57
N ALA A 207 3.26 -36.33 -72.56
CA ALA A 207 3.55 -36.01 -73.96
C ALA A 207 2.26 -36.03 -74.78
N VAL A 208 2.04 -35.01 -75.61
CA VAL A 208 1.08 -35.04 -76.73
C VAL A 208 1.78 -34.57 -77.99
N ALA A 209 1.61 -35.33 -79.06
CA ALA A 209 1.97 -34.97 -80.44
C ALA A 209 0.71 -34.52 -81.20
N GLU A 210 0.90 -33.51 -82.05
CA GLU A 210 -0.05 -32.78 -82.95
C GLU A 210 -1.16 -31.95 -82.30
#